data_AF-A0A954UZ52-F1
#
_entry.id   AF-A0A954UZ52-F1
#
_cell.length_a   1.000
_cell.length_b   1.000
_cell.length_c   1.000
_cell.angle_alpha   90.00
_cell.angle_beta   90.00
_cell.angle_gamma   90.00
#
_symmetry.space_group_name_H-M   'P 1'
#
loop_
_entity.id
_entity.type
_entity.pdbx_description
1 polymer ?
#
loop_
_entity_poly.entity_id
_entity_poly.type
_entity_poly.pdbx_seq_one_letter_code
_entity_poly.pdbx_strand_id
1 'polypeptide(L)'
;MNPTPKVDSPFMQAAPVKLGFGTVMIMLLTVVGAGVGLLIWYALQVPAITSELNAWMGRPNPVVDTAAGRRAQVTFLLVVYSAPLALGILVYMLHYVLRWLNRWSQSRDDTDDESFRMEH
;
A
#
# COMPACT_ATOMS: atom_id res chain seq x y z
N MET A 1 -13.59 51.86 10.03
CA MET A 1 -13.44 50.51 10.63
C MET A 1 -12.24 49.88 9.95
N ASN A 2 -11.05 49.99 10.56
CA ASN A 2 -9.81 49.52 9.93
C ASN A 2 -9.72 47.99 10.08
N PRO A 3 -9.43 47.24 9.01
CA PRO A 3 -9.16 45.82 9.12
C PRO A 3 -7.83 45.60 9.84
N THR A 4 -7.83 44.81 10.91
CA THR A 4 -6.62 44.38 11.62
C THR A 4 -5.72 43.57 10.67
N PRO A 5 -4.40 43.79 10.68
CA PRO A 5 -3.49 43.08 9.79
C PRO A 5 -3.40 41.60 10.19
N LYS A 6 -3.50 40.70 9.21
CA LYS A 6 -3.19 39.28 9.40
C LYS A 6 -1.70 39.16 9.66
N VAL A 7 -1.35 38.81 10.89
CA VAL A 7 0.03 38.52 11.28
C VAL A 7 0.33 37.10 10.79
N ASP A 8 0.96 36.97 9.62
CA ASP A 8 1.50 35.70 9.15
C ASP A 8 2.73 35.36 10.02
N SER A 9 2.50 34.62 11.09
CA SER A 9 3.56 34.11 11.97
C SER A 9 4.48 33.15 11.21
N PRO A 10 5.82 33.29 11.29
CA PRO A 10 6.78 32.37 10.68
C PRO A 10 6.78 30.97 11.32
N PHE A 11 6.01 30.77 12.39
CA PHE A 11 5.84 29.49 13.09
C PHE A 11 4.54 28.78 12.70
N MET A 12 3.98 29.01 11.51
CA MET A 12 2.82 28.25 11.02
C MET A 12 3.05 26.76 11.26
N GLN A 13 2.35 26.21 12.25
CA GLN A 13 2.38 24.79 12.55
C GLN A 13 1.93 24.07 11.28
N ALA A 14 2.69 23.05 10.88
CA ALA A 14 2.41 22.29 9.67
C ALA A 14 0.95 21.83 9.70
N ALA A 15 0.16 22.27 8.72
CA ALA A 15 -1.27 22.00 8.66
C ALA A 15 -1.51 20.49 8.87
N PRO A 16 -2.47 20.10 9.74
CA PRO A 16 -2.72 18.70 10.03
C PRO A 16 -3.07 17.99 8.72
N VAL A 17 -2.24 17.02 8.34
CA VAL A 17 -2.43 16.24 7.11
C VAL A 17 -3.68 15.40 7.29
N LYS A 18 -4.83 15.93 6.86
CA LYS A 18 -6.08 15.16 6.80
C LYS A 18 -5.96 14.19 5.63
N LEU A 19 -5.78 12.91 5.93
CA LEU A 19 -5.80 11.84 4.93
C LEU A 19 -7.20 11.79 4.31
N GLY A 20 -7.35 12.41 3.14
CA GLY A 20 -8.59 12.39 2.39
C GLY A 20 -8.94 10.96 1.93
N PHE A 21 -10.23 10.70 1.73
CA PHE A 21 -10.73 9.43 1.20
C PHE A 21 -9.98 8.98 -0.07
N GLY A 22 -9.68 9.91 -0.98
CA GLY A 22 -8.92 9.64 -2.19
C GLY A 22 -7.50 9.11 -1.93
N THR A 23 -6.80 9.65 -0.94
CA THR A 23 -5.45 9.21 -0.57
C THR A 23 -5.46 7.78 -0.02
N VAL A 24 -6.43 7.46 0.83
CA VAL A 24 -6.60 6.10 1.38
C VAL A 24 -6.92 5.10 0.27
N MET A 25 -7.80 5.47 -0.67
CA MET A 25 -8.14 4.64 -1.81
C MET A 25 -6.93 4.36 -2.71
N ILE A 26 -6.13 5.39 -3.02
CA ILE A 26 -4.88 5.24 -3.81
C ILE A 26 -3.89 4.33 -3.10
N MET A 27 -3.72 4.47 -1.78
CA MET A 27 -2.84 3.58 -1.01
C MET A 27 -3.32 2.13 -1.08
N LEU A 28 -4.62 1.89 -0.91
CA LEU A 28 -5.19 0.54 -0.99
C LEU A 28 -5.00 -0.08 -2.39
N LEU A 29 -5.29 0.70 -3.44
CA LEU A 29 -5.06 0.29 -4.83
C LEU A 29 -3.59 -0.03 -5.11
N THR A 30 -2.68 0.74 -4.53
CA THR A 30 -1.24 0.51 -4.67
C THR A 30 -0.81 -0.78 -3.99
N VAL A 31 -1.31 -1.08 -2.79
CA VAL A 31 -1.03 -2.35 -2.08
C VAL A 31 -1.57 -3.54 -2.86
N VAL A 32 -2.81 -3.47 -3.35
CA VAL A 32 -3.41 -4.54 -4.17
C VAL A 32 -2.65 -4.70 -5.48
N GLY A 33 -2.36 -3.60 -6.18
CA GLY A 33 -1.61 -3.62 -7.44
C GLY A 33 -0.20 -4.19 -7.29
N ALA A 34 0.52 -3.82 -6.21
CA ALA A 34 1.82 -4.38 -5.90
C ALA A 34 1.75 -5.89 -5.62
N GLY A 35 0.74 -6.34 -4.86
CA GLY A 35 0.50 -7.76 -4.62
C GLY A 35 0.25 -8.55 -5.90
N VAL A 36 -0.61 -8.05 -6.78
CA VAL A 36 -0.88 -8.66 -8.10
C VAL A 36 0.39 -8.68 -8.96
N GLY A 37 1.14 -7.59 -9.01
CA GLY A 37 2.40 -7.52 -9.76
C GLY A 37 3.43 -8.54 -9.27
N LEU A 38 3.53 -8.74 -7.95
CA LEU A 38 4.40 -9.74 -7.35
C LEU A 38 3.99 -11.17 -7.75
N LEU A 39 2.68 -11.46 -7.77
CA LEU A 39 2.17 -12.75 -8.22
C LEU A 39 2.48 -13.01 -9.69
N ILE A 40 2.31 -12.00 -10.55
CA ILE A 40 2.67 -12.08 -11.96
C ILE A 40 4.18 -12.34 -12.11
N TRP A 41 5.01 -11.65 -11.35
CA TRP A 41 6.46 -11.86 -11.34
C TRP A 41 6.84 -13.30 -10.97
N TYR A 42 6.22 -13.86 -9.93
CA TYR A 42 6.43 -15.27 -9.57
C TYR A 42 5.89 -16.24 -10.63
N ALA A 43 4.75 -15.93 -11.26
CA ALA A 43 4.19 -16.73 -12.35
C ALA A 43 5.17 -16.83 -13.54
N LEU A 44 5.83 -15.72 -13.88
CA LEU A 44 6.83 -15.68 -14.96
C LEU A 44 8.12 -16.45 -14.65
N GLN A 45 8.36 -16.85 -13.39
CA GLN A 45 9.48 -17.73 -13.06
C GLN A 45 9.13 -19.21 -13.20
N VAL A 46 7.85 -19.55 -13.40
CA VAL A 46 7.39 -20.93 -13.53
C VAL A 46 7.57 -21.40 -14.97
N PRO A 47 8.40 -22.42 -15.24
CA PRO A 47 8.69 -22.86 -16.61
C PRO A 47 7.43 -23.25 -17.39
N ALA A 48 6.47 -23.90 -16.75
CA ALA A 48 5.19 -24.29 -17.37
C ALA A 48 4.33 -23.09 -17.81
N ILE A 49 4.34 -21.99 -17.05
CA ILE A 49 3.58 -20.78 -17.43
C ILE A 49 4.31 -20.07 -18.56
N THR A 50 5.64 -19.98 -18.48
CA THR A 50 6.44 -19.34 -19.53
C THR A 50 6.43 -20.11 -20.85
N SER A 51 6.34 -21.44 -20.82
CA SER A 51 6.26 -22.26 -22.04
C SER A 51 4.94 -22.04 -22.77
N GLU A 52 3.83 -21.95 -22.05
CA GLU A 52 2.51 -21.63 -22.63
C GLU A 52 2.52 -20.21 -23.20
N LEU A 53 3.00 -19.22 -22.45
CA LEU A 53 3.13 -17.84 -22.97
C LEU A 53 4.00 -17.77 -24.22
N ASN A 54 5.13 -18.48 -24.24
CA ASN A 54 6.01 -18.54 -25.39
C ASN A 54 5.37 -19.29 -26.58
N ALA A 55 4.57 -20.33 -26.33
CA ALA A 55 3.80 -21.00 -27.37
C ALA A 55 2.76 -20.07 -28.00
N TRP A 56 2.06 -19.26 -27.19
CA TRP A 56 1.15 -18.21 -27.67
C TRP A 56 1.88 -17.12 -28.48
N MET A 57 3.13 -16.81 -28.12
CA MET A 57 4.00 -15.90 -28.88
C MET A 57 4.68 -16.56 -30.10
N GLY A 58 4.33 -17.80 -30.44
CA GLY A 58 4.87 -18.52 -31.59
C GLY A 58 6.32 -19.02 -31.43
N ARG A 59 6.84 -19.06 -30.20
CA ARG A 59 8.18 -19.56 -29.87
C ARG A 59 8.09 -20.77 -28.93
N PRO A 60 7.65 -21.94 -29.41
CA PRO A 60 7.50 -23.11 -28.56
C PRO A 60 8.85 -23.51 -27.96
N ASN A 61 8.97 -23.45 -26.64
CA ASN A 61 10.12 -23.92 -25.89
C ASN A 61 9.74 -25.22 -25.16
N PRO A 62 10.50 -26.32 -25.32
CA PRO A 62 10.22 -27.56 -24.61
C PRO A 62 10.43 -27.34 -23.10
N VAL A 63 9.45 -27.74 -22.30
CA VAL A 63 9.56 -27.73 -20.83
C VAL A 63 10.59 -28.78 -20.44
N VAL A 64 11.78 -28.34 -20.04
CA VAL A 64 12.79 -29.24 -19.49
C VAL A 64 12.45 -29.48 -18.03
N ASP A 65 12.19 -30.75 -17.68
CA ASP A 65 11.88 -31.16 -16.31
C ASP A 65 13.13 -31.06 -15.42
N THR A 66 13.31 -29.89 -14.83
CA THR A 66 14.44 -29.58 -13.93
C THR A 66 13.95 -29.50 -12.49
N ALA A 67 14.82 -29.86 -11.53
CA ALA A 67 14.52 -29.71 -10.11
C ALA A 67 14.20 -28.25 -9.72
N ALA A 68 14.84 -27.27 -10.39
CA ALA A 68 14.56 -25.85 -10.23
C ALA A 68 13.14 -25.48 -10.71
N GLY A 69 12.71 -26.01 -11.86
CA GLY A 69 11.37 -25.78 -12.39
C GLY A 69 10.25 -26.32 -11.49
N ARG A 70 10.43 -27.52 -10.94
CA ARG A 70 9.50 -28.10 -9.96
C ARG A 70 9.43 -27.27 -8.67
N ARG A 71 10.58 -26.81 -8.16
CA ARG A 71 10.63 -25.93 -6.99
C ARG A 71 9.90 -24.60 -7.24
N ALA A 72 10.08 -24.00 -8.42
CA ALA A 72 9.39 -22.77 -8.81
C ALA A 72 7.86 -22.96 -8.87
N GLN A 73 7.38 -24.08 -9.43
CA GLN A 73 5.95 -24.43 -9.45
C GLN A 73 5.37 -24.55 -8.03
N VAL A 74 6.02 -25.30 -7.14
CA VAL A 74 5.57 -25.48 -5.75
C VAL A 74 5.56 -24.14 -5.02
N THR A 75 6.60 -23.32 -5.21
CA THR A 75 6.69 -22.00 -4.58
C THR A 75 5.56 -21.09 -5.08
N PHE A 76 5.32 -21.05 -6.39
CA PHE A 76 4.22 -20.30 -6.97
C PHE A 76 2.86 -20.75 -6.42
N LEU A 77 2.62 -22.06 -6.33
CA LEU A 77 1.37 -22.60 -5.80
C LEU A 77 1.14 -22.19 -4.34
N LEU A 78 2.17 -22.29 -3.50
CA LEU A 78 2.13 -21.87 -2.09
C LEU A 78 1.88 -20.37 -1.96
N VAL A 79 2.54 -19.56 -2.80
CA VAL A 79 2.37 -18.10 -2.83
C VAL A 79 0.95 -17.73 -3.26
N VAL A 80 0.42 -18.32 -4.33
CA VAL A 80 -0.95 -18.07 -4.81
C VAL A 80 -1.99 -18.47 -3.76
N TYR A 81 -1.79 -19.61 -3.10
CA TYR A 81 -2.70 -20.09 -2.07
C TYR A 81 -2.69 -19.21 -0.82
N SER A 82 -1.53 -18.71 -0.41
CA SER A 82 -1.37 -17.83 0.75
C SER A 82 -1.64 -16.34 0.46
N ALA A 83 -1.69 -15.95 -0.81
CA ALA A 83 -1.82 -14.55 -1.22
C ALA A 83 -3.07 -13.84 -0.68
N PRO A 84 -4.28 -14.44 -0.66
CA PRO A 84 -5.46 -13.77 -0.11
C PRO A 84 -5.33 -13.48 1.40
N LEU A 85 -4.73 -14.42 2.14
CA LEU A 85 -4.46 -14.25 3.57
C LEU A 85 -3.42 -13.17 3.81
N ALA A 86 -2.30 -13.21 3.07
CA ALA A 86 -1.25 -12.20 3.16
C ALA A 86 -1.77 -10.79 2.80
N LEU A 87 -2.60 -10.69 1.77
CA LEU A 87 -3.22 -9.43 1.36
C LEU A 87 -4.18 -8.92 2.43
N GLY A 88 -5.00 -9.80 3.03
CA GLY A 88 -5.88 -9.44 4.14
C GLY A 88 -5.11 -8.88 5.35
N ILE A 89 -3.98 -9.51 5.71
CA ILE A 89 -3.09 -9.04 6.78
C ILE A 89 -2.48 -7.67 6.43
N LEU A 90 -2.00 -7.50 5.20
CA LEU A 90 -1.44 -6.24 4.72
C LEU A 90 -2.45 -5.09 4.74
N VAL A 91 -3.68 -5.35 4.27
CA VAL A 91 -4.76 -4.37 4.29
C VAL A 91 -5.12 -4.02 5.74
N TYR A 92 -5.20 -5.00 6.64
CA TYR A 92 -5.43 -4.75 8.07
C TYR A 92 -4.33 -3.89 8.70
N MET A 93 -3.06 -4.22 8.42
CA MET A 93 -1.89 -3.43 8.84
C MET A 93 -1.95 -2.00 8.33
N LEU A 94 -2.31 -1.80 7.06
CA LEU A 94 -2.47 -0.47 6.48
C LEU A 94 -3.54 0.33 7.24
N HIS A 95 -4.71 -0.26 7.51
CA HIS A 95 -5.76 0.40 8.29
C HIS A 95 -5.31 0.72 9.72
N TYR A 96 -4.55 -0.17 10.35
CA TYR A 96 -3.98 0.05 11.68
C TYR A 96 -3.03 1.26 11.68
N VAL A 97 -2.12 1.33 10.72
CA VAL A 97 -1.17 2.44 10.56
C VAL A 97 -1.89 3.75 10.26
N LEU A 98 -2.87 3.75 9.34
CA LEU A 98 -3.66 4.94 9.02
C LEU A 98 -4.43 5.45 10.23
N ARG A 99 -5.05 4.54 11.01
CA ARG A 99 -5.75 4.90 12.25
C ARG A 99 -4.80 5.46 13.30
N TRP A 100 -3.61 4.87 13.43
CA TRP A 100 -2.57 5.34 14.35
C TRP A 100 -2.10 6.75 13.98
N LEU A 101 -1.80 7.00 12.69
CA LEU A 101 -1.43 8.33 12.18
C LEU A 101 -2.56 9.35 12.38
N ASN A 102 -3.81 8.98 12.09
CA ASN A 102 -4.95 9.88 12.26
C ASN A 102 -5.17 10.26 13.73
N ARG A 103 -4.95 9.32 14.66
CA ARG A 103 -5.02 9.58 16.10
C ARG A 103 -3.95 10.59 16.54
N TRP A 104 -2.73 10.49 16.01
CA TRP A 104 -1.67 11.46 16.31
C TRP A 104 -1.94 12.85 15.74
N SER A 105 -2.62 12.91 14.59
CA SER A 105 -3.07 14.16 13.99
C SER A 105 -4.14 14.84 14.84
N GLN A 106 -5.14 14.07 15.32
CA GLN A 106 -6.22 14.60 16.19
C GLN A 106 -5.73 15.04 17.56
N SER A 107 -4.82 14.28 18.20
CA SER A 107 -4.28 14.66 19.51
C SER A 107 -3.42 15.94 19.49
N ARG A 108 -3.06 16.46 18.32
CA ARG A 108 -2.40 17.77 18.20
C ARG A 108 -3.42 18.92 18.21
N ASP A 109 -4.53 18.76 17.47
CA ASP A 109 -5.63 19.74 17.38
C ASP A 109 -6.26 20.05 18.76
N ASP A 110 -6.51 19.03 19.59
CA ASP A 110 -7.18 19.23 20.90
C ASP A 110 -6.32 20.03 21.91
N THR A 111 -4.99 19.93 21.84
CA THR A 111 -4.08 20.67 22.75
C THR A 111 -4.00 22.15 22.45
N ASP A 112 -4.12 22.54 21.17
CA ASP A 112 -4.07 23.93 20.78
C ASP A 112 -5.39 24.64 21.17
N ASP A 113 -6.54 24.00 20.98
CA ASP A 113 -7.86 24.55 21.32
C ASP A 113 -8.08 24.73 22.85
N GLU A 114 -7.55 23.84 23.70
CA GLU A 114 -7.62 24.05 25.16
C GLU A 114 -6.70 25.18 25.64
N SER A 115 -5.55 25.39 25.00
CA SER A 115 -4.62 26.46 25.40
C SER A 115 -5.20 27.87 25.18
N PHE A 116 -6.01 28.06 24.13
CA PHE A 116 -6.70 29.33 23.84
C PHE A 116 -7.93 29.58 24.74
N ARG A 117 -8.48 28.55 25.39
CA ARG A 117 -9.63 28.70 26.30
C ARG A 117 -9.26 29.04 27.75
N MET A 118 -7.98 28.93 28.12
CA MET A 118 -7.50 29.25 29.46
C MET A 118 -7.05 30.71 29.63
N GLU A 119 -7.12 31.52 28.57
CA GLU A 119 -6.89 32.97 28.62
C GLU A 119 -8.23 33.73 28.66
N HIS A 120 -9.00 33.57 29.74
CA HIS A 120 -10.14 34.43 30.05
C HIS A 120 -10.20 34.77 31.54
#